data_AF-A0A0B5F162-F1
#
_entry.id   AF-A0A0B5F162-F1
#
_cell.length_a   1.000
_cell.length_b   1.000
_cell.length_c   1.000
_cell.angle_alpha   90.00
_cell.angle_beta   90.00
_cell.angle_gamma   90.00
#
_symmetry.space_group_name_H-M   'P 1'
#
loop_
_entity.id
_entity.type
_entity.pdbx_description
1 polymer ?
#
loop_
_entity_poly.entity_id
_entity_poly.type
_entity_poly.pdbx_seq_one_letter_code
_entity_poly.pdbx_strand_id
1 'polypeptide(L)'
;MSSGLPSPLPPALTPPGRAPRGTGVRRAFRSRKALSGLTQWVIDWGVLILVVVAAVWVAAGFAWGWAPAYRVFTLIESPVHGLPWAASVIGWLLVPAIIGGVAGHVIATRIRSVKEISPNNLFKKRTWADRRRLPSLITKLGALFHKSEQQQFLDAYVRIAHRGDWPEAQDHWEIVVRDALCTAEFADLDRTEALRLAESLCRELAWLLALSGRCLVCEARHTPPATTP
;
A
#
# COMPACT_ATOMS: atom_id res chain seq x y z
N MET A 1 -0.36 27.46 49.37
CA MET A 1 -1.30 26.70 48.52
C MET A 1 -1.45 27.46 47.22
N SER A 2 -0.67 27.13 46.19
CA SER A 2 -0.84 27.73 44.86
C SER A 2 -1.99 27.04 44.15
N SER A 3 -3.12 27.72 44.07
CA SER A 3 -4.22 27.41 43.15
C SER A 3 -3.72 27.61 41.72
N GLY A 4 -3.23 26.53 41.11
CA GLY A 4 -2.95 26.50 39.68
C GLY A 4 -4.25 26.77 38.92
N LEU A 5 -4.31 27.87 38.17
CA LEU A 5 -5.41 28.09 37.23
C LEU A 5 -5.52 26.91 36.27
N PRO A 6 -6.74 26.42 35.98
CA PRO A 6 -6.92 25.43 34.92
C PRO A 6 -6.38 26.00 33.61
N SER A 7 -5.52 25.24 32.93
CA SER A 7 -5.02 25.62 31.61
C SER A 7 -6.20 25.98 30.70
N PRO A 8 -6.08 27.04 29.88
CA PRO A 8 -7.13 27.41 28.94
C PRO A 8 -7.47 26.21 28.05
N LEU A 9 -8.75 25.89 27.97
CA LEU A 9 -9.27 24.85 27.08
C LEU A 9 -8.76 25.13 25.64
N PRO A 10 -8.25 24.11 24.93
CA PRO A 10 -7.80 24.31 23.56
C PRO A 10 -8.96 24.82 22.68
N PRO A 11 -8.69 25.72 21.72
CA PRO A 11 -9.72 26.33 20.88
C PRO A 11 -10.56 25.28 20.16
N ALA A 12 -11.82 25.60 19.86
CA ALA A 12 -12.72 24.68 19.18
C ALA A 12 -12.12 24.19 17.84
N LEU A 13 -12.34 22.90 17.53
CA LEU A 13 -11.81 22.29 16.31
C LEU A 13 -12.42 22.96 15.07
N THR A 14 -11.60 23.65 14.29
CA THR A 14 -12.01 24.24 13.01
C THR A 14 -12.03 23.18 11.91
N PRO A 15 -12.93 23.29 10.91
CA PRO A 15 -12.96 22.36 9.80
C PRO A 15 -11.63 22.37 9.03
N PRO A 16 -11.21 21.22 8.46
CA PRO A 16 -9.96 21.15 7.71
C PRO A 16 -10.00 22.06 6.48
N GLY A 17 -8.89 22.76 6.23
CA GLY A 17 -8.68 23.52 5.00
C GLY A 17 -8.70 22.61 3.76
N ARG A 18 -9.01 23.17 2.60
CA ARG A 18 -9.09 22.42 1.34
C ARG A 18 -7.72 21.82 0.99
N ALA A 19 -7.62 20.49 0.93
CA ALA A 19 -6.36 19.82 0.61
C ALA A 19 -5.89 20.14 -0.83
N PRO A 20 -4.57 20.29 -1.06
CA PRO A 20 -4.03 20.55 -2.39
C PRO A 20 -4.25 19.37 -3.34
N ARG A 21 -4.55 19.68 -4.62
CA ARG A 21 -4.99 18.73 -5.67
C ARG A 21 -4.00 17.59 -5.98
N GLY A 22 -2.74 17.66 -5.53
CA GLY A 22 -1.71 16.63 -5.76
C GLY A 22 -1.63 15.51 -4.71
N THR A 23 -2.29 15.65 -3.56
CA THR A 23 -2.21 14.67 -2.46
C THR A 23 -2.90 13.34 -2.79
N GLY A 24 -3.88 13.35 -3.70
CA GLY A 24 -4.64 12.15 -4.08
C GLY A 24 -3.80 11.07 -4.75
N VAL A 25 -2.85 11.46 -5.63
CA VAL A 25 -1.99 10.50 -6.35
C VAL A 25 -1.01 9.84 -5.39
N ARG A 26 -0.38 10.62 -4.51
CA ARG A 26 0.54 10.12 -3.48
C ARG A 26 -0.17 9.15 -2.52
N ARG A 27 -1.41 9.46 -2.14
CA ARG A 27 -2.26 8.61 -1.30
C ARG A 27 -2.68 7.32 -2.00
N ALA A 28 -3.09 7.40 -3.27
CA ALA A 28 -3.41 6.21 -4.07
C ALA A 28 -2.18 5.30 -4.24
N PHE A 29 -0.99 5.89 -4.39
CA PHE A 29 0.26 5.13 -4.47
C PHE A 29 0.64 4.51 -3.12
N ARG A 30 0.41 5.22 -2.01
CA ARG A 30 0.68 4.73 -0.65
C ARG A 30 -0.31 3.64 -0.22
N SER A 31 -1.58 3.71 -0.63
CA SER A 31 -2.57 2.65 -0.39
C SER A 31 -2.35 1.41 -1.26
N ARG A 32 -1.71 1.56 -2.43
CA ARG A 32 -1.23 0.43 -3.24
C ARG A 32 -0.10 -0.35 -2.58
N LYS A 33 0.74 0.27 -1.74
CA LYS A 33 1.73 -0.46 -0.93
C LYS A 33 1.13 -1.35 0.17
N ALA A 34 -0.19 -1.27 0.40
CA ALA A 34 -0.94 -2.20 1.22
C ALA A 34 -1.54 -3.37 0.41
N LEU A 35 -1.11 -3.56 -0.85
CA LEU A 35 -1.34 -4.79 -1.58
C LEU A 35 -0.22 -5.76 -1.17
N SER A 36 -0.61 -6.87 -0.54
CA SER A 36 0.31 -7.90 -0.03
C SER A 36 1.38 -8.27 -1.06
N GLY A 37 2.59 -8.58 -0.56
CA GLY A 37 3.87 -8.51 -1.26
C GLY A 37 3.97 -9.11 -2.67
N LEU A 38 3.11 -10.07 -3.05
CA LEU A 38 3.09 -10.62 -4.40
C LEU A 38 2.57 -9.61 -5.44
N THR A 39 1.47 -8.89 -5.16
CA THR A 39 0.89 -7.97 -6.15
C THR A 39 1.78 -6.75 -6.34
N GLN A 40 2.41 -6.26 -5.26
CA GLN A 40 3.36 -5.16 -5.34
C GLN A 40 4.66 -5.58 -6.03
N TRP A 41 5.19 -6.79 -5.77
CA TRP A 41 6.36 -7.30 -6.48
C TRP A 41 6.09 -7.48 -7.98
N VAL A 42 4.93 -8.04 -8.35
CA VAL A 42 4.54 -8.18 -9.76
C VAL A 42 4.35 -6.82 -10.43
N ILE A 43 3.79 -5.82 -9.74
CA ILE A 43 3.66 -4.48 -10.30
C ILE A 43 5.03 -3.83 -10.45
N ASP A 44 5.87 -3.82 -9.42
CA ASP A 44 7.15 -3.12 -9.45
C ASP A 44 8.13 -3.77 -10.44
N TRP A 45 8.27 -5.10 -10.41
CA TRP A 45 9.17 -5.83 -11.30
C TRP A 45 8.56 -6.16 -12.65
N GLY A 46 7.27 -6.48 -12.71
CA GLY A 46 6.59 -6.75 -13.98
C GLY A 46 6.51 -5.52 -14.85
N VAL A 47 6.28 -4.32 -14.28
CA VAL A 47 6.34 -3.07 -15.04
C VAL A 47 7.77 -2.80 -15.52
N LEU A 48 8.79 -2.99 -14.66
CA LEU A 48 10.18 -2.82 -15.06
C LEU A 48 10.56 -3.74 -16.23
N ILE A 49 10.23 -5.03 -16.13
CA ILE A 49 10.49 -6.02 -17.17
C ILE A 49 9.73 -5.66 -18.45
N LEU A 50 8.45 -5.29 -18.34
CA LEU A 50 7.65 -4.86 -19.49
C LEU A 50 8.27 -3.65 -20.20
N VAL A 51 8.77 -2.67 -19.43
CA VAL A 51 9.45 -1.48 -19.97
C VAL A 51 10.72 -1.87 -20.72
N VAL A 52 11.55 -2.75 -20.15
CA VAL A 52 12.79 -3.21 -20.80
C VAL A 52 12.45 -3.95 -22.11
N VAL A 53 11.46 -4.84 -22.08
CA VAL A 53 11.04 -5.60 -23.27
C VAL A 53 10.47 -4.68 -24.35
N ALA A 54 9.62 -3.74 -23.96
CA ALA A 54 9.08 -2.74 -24.88
C ALA A 54 10.20 -1.88 -25.49
N ALA A 55 11.19 -1.45 -24.70
CA ALA A 55 12.32 -0.68 -25.18
C ALA A 55 13.16 -1.46 -26.20
N VAL A 56 13.45 -2.73 -25.91
CA VAL A 56 14.18 -3.61 -26.85
C VAL A 56 13.38 -3.84 -28.13
N TRP A 57 12.07 -4.06 -28.03
CA TRP A 57 11.19 -4.24 -29.18
C TRP A 57 11.12 -2.99 -30.06
N VAL A 58 10.97 -1.81 -29.46
CA VAL A 58 10.95 -0.52 -30.16
C VAL A 58 12.30 -0.25 -30.83
N ALA A 59 13.42 -0.48 -30.14
CA ALA A 59 14.76 -0.33 -30.70
C ALA A 59 14.98 -1.26 -31.90
N ALA A 60 14.55 -2.53 -31.81
CA ALA A 60 14.63 -3.48 -32.93
C ALA A 60 13.74 -3.05 -34.11
N GLY A 61 12.53 -2.53 -33.83
CA GLY A 61 11.61 -2.01 -34.84
C GLY A 61 12.19 -0.82 -35.62
N PHE A 62 12.88 0.10 -34.94
CA PHE A 62 13.56 1.22 -35.59
C PHE A 62 14.82 0.81 -36.35
N ALA A 63 15.58 -0.16 -35.85
CA ALA A 63 16.82 -0.59 -36.48
C ALA A 63 16.59 -1.43 -37.75
N TRP A 64 15.60 -2.33 -37.73
CA TRP A 64 15.45 -3.38 -38.75
C TRP A 64 14.05 -3.45 -39.37
N GLY A 65 13.14 -2.58 -38.94
CA GLY A 65 11.74 -2.58 -39.37
C GLY A 65 10.84 -3.43 -38.45
N TRP A 66 9.58 -3.01 -38.36
CA TRP A 66 8.60 -3.61 -37.45
C TRP A 66 8.23 -5.06 -37.81
N ALA A 67 8.14 -5.39 -39.10
CA ALA A 67 7.77 -6.73 -39.54
C ALA A 67 8.87 -7.79 -39.25
N PRO A 68 10.16 -7.54 -39.53
CA PRO A 68 11.24 -8.43 -39.10
C PRO A 68 11.35 -8.56 -37.58
N ALA A 69 11.24 -7.46 -36.83
CA ALA A 69 11.28 -7.49 -35.37
C ALA A 69 10.15 -8.36 -34.78
N TYR A 70 8.94 -8.25 -35.32
CA TYR A 70 7.82 -9.12 -34.94
C TYR A 70 8.11 -10.59 -35.25
N ARG A 71 8.64 -10.92 -36.43
CA ARG A 71 8.98 -12.31 -36.79
C ARG A 71 10.05 -12.89 -35.89
N VAL A 72 11.13 -12.17 -35.60
CA VAL A 72 12.21 -12.65 -34.72
C VAL A 72 11.68 -12.90 -33.29
N PHE A 73 10.78 -12.05 -32.79
CA PHE A 73 10.18 -12.23 -31.47
C PHE A 73 9.15 -13.37 -31.40
N THR A 74 8.48 -13.72 -32.50
CA THR A 74 7.32 -14.64 -32.47
C THR A 74 7.53 -15.96 -33.21
N LEU A 75 8.38 -15.99 -34.24
CA LEU A 75 8.44 -17.08 -35.23
C LEU A 75 9.71 -17.95 -35.18
N ILE A 76 10.66 -17.69 -34.26
CA ILE A 76 11.89 -18.52 -34.08
C ILE A 76 12.53 -18.87 -35.45
N GLU A 77 12.73 -17.88 -36.31
CA GLU A 77 13.51 -18.09 -37.55
C GLU A 77 15.00 -18.15 -37.20
N SER A 78 15.75 -19.07 -37.82
CA SER A 78 17.19 -19.20 -37.57
C SER A 78 17.91 -17.92 -38.04
N PRO A 79 18.53 -17.15 -37.13
CA PRO A 79 19.10 -15.86 -37.47
C PRO A 79 20.42 -16.04 -38.22
N VAL A 80 20.58 -15.30 -39.32
CA VAL A 80 21.78 -15.34 -40.17
C VAL A 80 22.93 -14.49 -39.57
N HIS A 81 22.68 -13.69 -38.52
CA HIS A 81 23.62 -12.74 -37.89
C HIS A 81 23.53 -12.81 -36.35
N GLY A 82 24.61 -12.49 -35.62
CA GLY A 82 24.72 -12.75 -34.16
C GLY A 82 23.82 -11.91 -33.23
N LEU A 83 23.45 -10.69 -33.63
CA LEU A 83 22.55 -9.80 -32.87
C LEU A 83 21.09 -10.29 -32.80
N PRO A 84 20.45 -10.70 -33.92
CA PRO A 84 19.09 -11.26 -33.87
C PRO A 84 19.00 -12.61 -33.15
N TRP A 85 20.11 -13.36 -33.07
CA TRP A 85 20.21 -14.54 -32.21
C TRP A 85 20.06 -14.20 -30.73
N ALA A 86 20.78 -13.18 -30.25
CA ALA A 86 20.65 -12.73 -28.86
C ALA A 86 19.21 -12.27 -28.54
N ALA A 87 18.56 -11.56 -29.45
CA ALA A 87 17.16 -11.14 -29.29
C ALA A 87 16.19 -12.33 -29.20
N SER A 88 16.37 -13.35 -30.04
CA SER A 88 15.57 -14.59 -29.99
C SER A 88 15.79 -15.36 -28.70
N VAL A 89 17.04 -15.48 -28.23
CA VAL A 89 17.39 -16.16 -26.98
C VAL A 89 16.82 -15.41 -25.78
N ILE A 90 16.87 -14.07 -25.79
CA ILE A 90 16.26 -13.24 -24.74
C ILE A 90 14.74 -13.41 -24.73
N GLY A 91 14.06 -13.32 -25.88
CA GLY A 91 12.61 -13.53 -25.97
C GLY A 91 12.20 -14.92 -25.47
N TRP A 92 13.01 -15.94 -25.77
CA TRP A 92 12.76 -17.31 -25.34
C TRP A 92 13.03 -17.54 -23.86
N LEU A 93 14.09 -16.95 -23.28
CA LEU A 93 14.40 -17.05 -21.84
C LEU A 93 13.50 -16.18 -20.98
N LEU A 94 12.98 -15.09 -21.53
CA LEU A 94 12.12 -14.15 -20.83
C LEU A 94 10.81 -14.81 -20.39
N VAL A 95 10.19 -15.63 -21.25
CA VAL A 95 8.90 -16.26 -20.93
C VAL A 95 9.03 -17.25 -19.75
N PRO A 96 9.96 -18.23 -19.75
CA PRO A 96 10.23 -19.11 -18.61
C PRO A 96 10.76 -18.36 -17.39
N ALA A 97 11.55 -17.28 -17.56
CA ALA A 97 12.03 -16.50 -16.43
C ALA A 97 10.88 -15.74 -15.73
N ILE A 98 9.94 -15.18 -16.49
CA ILE A 98 8.74 -14.55 -15.94
C ILE A 98 7.85 -15.60 -15.26
N ILE A 99 7.55 -16.71 -15.95
CA ILE A 99 6.70 -17.78 -15.40
C ILE A 99 7.35 -18.42 -14.16
N GLY A 100 8.64 -18.74 -14.25
CA GLY A 100 9.44 -19.33 -13.18
C GLY A 100 9.65 -18.38 -12.00
N GLY A 101 9.84 -17.08 -12.25
CA GLY A 101 9.91 -16.05 -11.21
C GLY A 101 8.58 -15.88 -10.47
N VAL A 102 7.46 -15.86 -11.20
CA VAL A 102 6.12 -15.81 -10.60
C VAL A 102 5.84 -17.11 -9.83
N ALA A 103 6.12 -18.29 -10.41
CA ALA A 103 5.90 -19.58 -9.78
C ALA A 103 6.77 -19.75 -8.52
N GLY A 104 8.06 -19.42 -8.59
CA GLY A 104 8.99 -19.49 -7.48
C GLY A 104 8.61 -18.54 -6.35
N HIS A 105 8.15 -17.32 -6.65
CA HIS A 105 7.64 -16.40 -5.63
C HIS A 105 6.34 -16.91 -5.00
N VAL A 106 5.41 -17.46 -5.78
CA VAL A 106 4.17 -18.08 -5.27
C VAL A 106 4.49 -19.26 -4.35
N ILE A 107 5.46 -20.11 -4.71
CA ILE A 107 5.89 -21.24 -3.88
C ILE A 107 6.58 -20.73 -2.60
N ALA A 108 7.47 -19.75 -2.68
CA ALA A 108 8.14 -19.17 -1.52
C ALA A 108 7.16 -18.49 -0.56
N THR A 109 6.16 -17.79 -1.08
CA THR A 109 5.09 -17.18 -0.27
C THR A 109 4.15 -18.23 0.33
N ARG A 110 3.84 -19.31 -0.41
CA ARG A 110 3.08 -20.46 0.12
C ARG A 110 3.83 -21.14 1.26
N ILE A 111 5.14 -21.36 1.14
CA ILE A 111 5.96 -21.98 2.18
C ILE A 111 6.03 -21.08 3.43
N ARG A 112 6.10 -19.76 3.26
CA ARG A 112 6.01 -18.81 4.39
C ARG A 112 4.61 -18.80 5.02
N SER A 113 3.54 -18.86 4.23
CA SER A 113 2.16 -18.86 4.75
C SER A 113 1.77 -20.17 5.43
N VAL A 114 2.29 -21.31 4.96
CA VAL A 114 2.05 -22.65 5.55
C VAL A 114 2.66 -22.78 6.95
N LYS A 115 3.69 -21.97 7.26
CA LYS A 115 4.25 -21.92 8.62
C LYS A 115 3.41 -21.13 9.63
N GLU A 116 2.39 -20.37 9.20
CA GLU A 116 1.67 -19.44 10.09
C GLU A 116 0.14 -19.56 10.10
N ILE A 117 -0.52 -20.37 9.26
CA ILE A 117 -2.00 -20.35 9.14
C ILE A 117 -2.64 -21.71 9.42
N SER A 118 -3.56 -21.71 10.41
CA SER A 118 -4.43 -22.82 10.80
C SER A 118 -5.32 -23.32 9.64
N PRO A 119 -5.43 -24.63 9.40
CA PRO A 119 -5.97 -25.24 8.17
C PRO A 119 -7.47 -25.05 7.89
N ASN A 120 -8.26 -24.44 8.79
CA ASN A 120 -9.72 -24.40 8.65
C ASN A 120 -10.28 -23.23 7.81
N ASN A 121 -9.50 -22.20 7.48
CA ASN A 121 -10.01 -21.03 6.74
C ASN A 121 -9.63 -20.97 5.24
N LEU A 122 -8.78 -21.88 4.75
CA LEU A 122 -8.17 -21.77 3.42
C LEU A 122 -9.08 -22.12 2.22
N PHE A 123 -10.35 -22.49 2.43
CA PHE A 123 -11.23 -22.95 1.34
C PHE A 123 -12.48 -22.11 1.10
N LYS A 124 -12.62 -20.91 1.68
CA LYS A 124 -13.75 -20.03 1.31
C LYS A 124 -13.52 -19.43 -0.09
N LYS A 125 -14.21 -19.99 -1.08
CA LYS A 125 -14.13 -19.62 -2.50
C LYS A 125 -14.62 -18.16 -2.69
N ARG A 126 -13.69 -17.22 -2.90
CA ARG A 126 -14.00 -15.80 -3.23
C ARG A 126 -14.86 -15.73 -4.49
N THR A 127 -15.94 -14.95 -4.44
CA THR A 127 -16.86 -14.80 -5.58
C THR A 127 -16.32 -13.79 -6.60
N TRP A 128 -16.75 -13.90 -7.85
CA TRP A 128 -16.36 -12.98 -8.93
C TRP A 128 -16.80 -11.53 -8.66
N ALA A 129 -17.87 -11.35 -7.87
CA ALA A 129 -18.35 -10.04 -7.44
C ALA A 129 -17.34 -9.34 -6.51
N ASP A 130 -16.66 -10.09 -5.64
CA ASP A 130 -15.66 -9.57 -4.71
C ASP A 130 -14.40 -9.08 -5.47
N ARG A 131 -14.05 -9.73 -6.59
CA ARG A 131 -12.91 -9.32 -7.43
C ARG A 131 -13.11 -8.01 -8.19
N ARG A 132 -14.36 -7.61 -8.42
CA ARG A 132 -14.68 -6.39 -9.18
C ARG A 132 -14.84 -5.16 -8.29
N ARG A 133 -14.85 -5.29 -6.97
CA ARG A 133 -14.94 -4.14 -6.06
C ARG A 133 -13.60 -3.41 -6.04
N LEU A 134 -13.62 -2.15 -6.47
CA LEU A 134 -12.48 -1.25 -6.37
C LEU A 134 -12.01 -1.19 -4.91
N PRO A 135 -10.69 -1.13 -4.66
CA PRO A 135 -10.16 -1.14 -3.30
C PRO A 135 -10.72 0.04 -2.51
N SER A 136 -11.28 -0.24 -1.34
CA SER A 136 -11.71 0.79 -0.40
C SER A 136 -10.48 1.60 0.04
N LEU A 137 -10.59 2.92 -0.09
CA LEU A 137 -9.58 3.87 0.38
C LEU A 137 -9.78 4.09 1.88
N ILE A 138 -8.68 4.22 2.64
CA ILE A 138 -8.72 4.62 4.06
C ILE A 138 -9.55 5.90 4.17
N THR A 139 -10.45 5.96 5.14
CA THR A 139 -11.37 7.07 5.37
C THR A 139 -10.60 8.36 5.68
N LYS A 140 -11.08 9.50 5.15
CA LYS A 140 -10.53 10.83 5.47
C LYS A 140 -11.09 11.32 6.80
N LEU A 141 -10.23 11.78 7.72
CA LEU A 141 -10.63 12.40 8.98
C LEU A 141 -11.56 13.60 8.74
N GLY A 142 -11.29 14.41 7.72
CA GLY A 142 -12.17 15.53 7.38
C GLY A 142 -13.59 15.13 6.96
N ALA A 143 -13.78 13.93 6.39
CA ALA A 143 -15.12 13.42 6.09
C ALA A 143 -15.87 12.96 7.35
N LEU A 144 -15.16 12.70 8.44
CA LEU A 144 -15.72 12.35 9.73
C LEU A 144 -16.15 13.58 10.53
N PHE A 145 -15.67 14.78 10.18
CA PHE A 145 -15.97 16.03 10.90
C PHE A 145 -17.46 16.35 10.98
N HIS A 146 -18.23 15.99 9.95
CA HIS A 146 -19.68 16.21 9.94
C HIS A 146 -20.49 15.12 10.65
N LYS A 147 -19.84 14.08 11.17
CA LYS A 147 -20.50 12.99 11.89
C LYS A 147 -20.37 13.20 13.39
N SER A 148 -21.48 13.53 14.05
CA SER A 148 -21.53 13.81 15.49
C SER A 148 -20.94 12.69 16.34
N GLU A 149 -21.17 11.43 15.97
CA GLU A 149 -20.66 10.25 16.67
C GLU A 149 -19.13 10.17 16.69
N GLN A 150 -18.44 10.76 15.71
CA GLN A 150 -16.98 10.70 15.59
C GLN A 150 -16.29 11.98 16.06
N GLN A 151 -17.07 12.96 16.54
CA GLN A 151 -16.55 14.26 16.92
C GLN A 151 -15.67 14.19 18.16
N GLN A 152 -15.98 13.30 19.11
CA GLN A 152 -15.14 13.06 20.30
C GLN A 152 -13.76 12.50 19.93
N PHE A 153 -13.73 11.57 18.98
CA PHE A 153 -12.46 11.03 18.47
C PHE A 153 -11.64 12.11 17.77
N LEU A 154 -12.26 12.88 16.87
CA LEU A 154 -11.56 13.95 16.15
C LEU A 154 -11.06 15.04 17.10
N ASP A 155 -11.84 15.35 18.12
CA ASP A 155 -11.46 16.31 19.14
C ASP A 155 -10.23 15.82 19.93
N ALA A 156 -10.25 14.59 20.45
CA ALA A 156 -9.06 14.05 21.10
C ALA A 156 -7.87 13.94 20.13
N TYR A 157 -8.06 13.28 18.99
CA TYR A 157 -6.98 12.92 18.08
C TYR A 157 -6.39 14.11 17.34
N VAL A 158 -7.21 14.99 16.77
CA VAL A 158 -6.72 16.14 16.01
C VAL A 158 -6.42 17.32 16.94
N ARG A 159 -7.34 17.68 17.84
CA ARG A 159 -7.15 18.87 18.70
C ARG A 159 -6.12 18.62 19.80
N ILE A 160 -6.19 17.50 20.51
CA ILE A 160 -5.29 17.25 21.65
C ILE A 160 -3.95 16.68 21.17
N ALA A 161 -3.96 15.53 20.48
CA ALA A 161 -2.71 14.85 20.12
C ALA A 161 -1.91 15.56 19.02
N HIS A 162 -2.57 16.22 18.05
CA HIS A 162 -1.92 16.90 16.93
C HIS A 162 -2.07 18.43 16.97
N ARG A 163 -2.57 19.00 18.07
CA ARG A 163 -2.68 20.46 18.28
C ARG A 163 -3.43 21.21 17.16
N GLY A 164 -4.37 20.53 16.50
CA GLY A 164 -5.13 21.09 15.37
C GLY A 164 -4.49 20.92 13.99
N ASP A 165 -3.33 20.28 13.87
CA ASP A 165 -2.70 20.00 12.57
C ASP A 165 -3.41 18.85 11.85
N TRP A 166 -4.35 19.22 10.98
CA TRP A 166 -5.13 18.29 10.17
C TRP A 166 -4.29 17.48 9.16
N PRO A 167 -3.39 18.08 8.37
CA PRO A 167 -2.50 17.32 7.48
C PRO A 167 -1.67 16.26 8.21
N GLU A 168 -1.06 16.62 9.35
CA GLU A 168 -0.23 15.71 10.12
C GLU A 168 -1.06 14.57 10.73
N ALA A 169 -2.20 14.90 11.36
CA ALA A 169 -3.12 13.92 11.89
C ALA A 169 -3.62 12.94 10.82
N GLN A 170 -3.91 13.42 9.61
CA GLN A 170 -4.34 12.58 8.48
C GLN A 170 -3.22 11.65 8.01
N ASP A 171 -1.97 12.11 7.94
CA ASP A 171 -0.82 11.28 7.56
C ASP A 171 -0.59 10.18 8.60
N HIS A 172 -0.62 10.53 9.88
CA HIS A 172 -0.44 9.59 10.99
C HIS A 172 -1.58 8.56 11.05
N TRP A 173 -2.83 8.99 10.85
CA TRP A 173 -3.97 8.09 10.74
C TRP A 173 -3.80 7.07 9.61
N GLU A 174 -3.38 7.52 8.42
CA GLU A 174 -3.13 6.63 7.28
C GLU A 174 -2.02 5.62 7.56
N ILE A 175 -0.97 6.02 8.27
CA ILE A 175 0.14 5.14 8.65
C ILE A 175 -0.35 4.06 9.62
N VAL A 176 -1.05 4.46 10.69
CA VAL A 176 -1.53 3.52 11.73
C VAL A 176 -2.49 2.50 11.14
N VAL A 177 -3.48 2.92 10.35
CA VAL A 177 -4.45 2.00 9.72
C VAL A 177 -3.75 1.07 8.71
N ARG A 178 -2.79 1.59 7.94
CA ARG A 178 -2.03 0.77 6.99
C ARG A 178 -1.21 -0.30 7.71
N ASP A 179 -0.52 0.07 8.77
CA ASP A 179 0.34 -0.86 9.50
C ASP A 179 -0.51 -1.90 10.26
N ALA A 180 -1.67 -1.51 10.78
CA ALA A 180 -2.65 -2.45 11.32
C ALA A 180 -3.15 -3.43 10.24
N LEU A 181 -3.45 -2.97 9.03
CA LEU A 181 -3.83 -3.86 7.91
C LEU A 181 -2.75 -4.86 7.51
N CYS A 182 -1.49 -4.66 7.92
CA CYS A 182 -0.41 -5.60 7.68
C CYS A 182 -0.29 -6.70 8.74
N THR A 183 -1.09 -6.70 9.81
CA THR A 183 -1.06 -7.75 10.83
C THR A 183 -1.75 -9.03 10.34
N ALA A 184 -1.34 -10.18 10.90
CA ALA A 184 -1.90 -11.48 10.55
C ALA A 184 -3.40 -11.59 10.83
N GLU A 185 -3.90 -10.85 11.83
CA GLU A 185 -5.32 -10.83 12.23
C GLU A 185 -6.26 -10.41 11.11
N PHE A 186 -5.80 -9.57 10.17
CA PHE A 186 -6.60 -9.10 9.04
C PHE A 186 -6.31 -9.83 7.72
N ALA A 187 -5.37 -10.78 7.71
CA ALA A 187 -4.91 -11.43 6.48
C ALA A 187 -6.00 -12.31 5.82
N ASP A 188 -6.85 -12.93 6.63
CA ASP A 188 -7.90 -13.86 6.17
C ASP A 188 -9.23 -13.16 5.83
N LEU A 189 -9.34 -11.86 6.10
CA LEU A 189 -10.58 -11.11 5.90
C LEU A 189 -10.72 -10.58 4.46
N ASP A 190 -11.97 -10.30 4.07
CA ASP A 190 -12.20 -9.51 2.86
C ASP A 190 -11.60 -8.11 3.03
N ARG A 191 -11.02 -7.52 1.98
CA ARG A 191 -10.28 -6.24 2.10
C ARG A 191 -11.17 -5.11 2.64
N THR A 192 -12.44 -5.08 2.26
CA THR A 192 -13.39 -4.06 2.72
C THR A 192 -13.68 -4.23 4.21
N GLU A 193 -13.82 -5.47 4.64
CA GLU A 193 -14.09 -5.83 6.03
C GLU A 193 -12.84 -5.66 6.91
N ALA A 194 -11.68 -6.07 6.41
CA ALA A 194 -10.37 -5.83 7.02
C ALA A 194 -10.15 -4.33 7.24
N LEU A 195 -10.42 -3.49 6.23
CA LEU A 195 -10.31 -2.04 6.39
C LEU A 195 -11.30 -1.50 7.41
N ARG A 196 -12.57 -1.96 7.38
CA ARG A 196 -13.59 -1.52 8.34
C ARG A 196 -13.20 -1.85 9.78
N LEU A 197 -12.74 -3.07 10.02
CA LEU A 197 -12.33 -3.54 11.34
C LEU A 197 -11.01 -2.89 11.80
N ALA A 198 -10.03 -2.77 10.90
CA ALA A 198 -8.78 -2.06 11.19
C ALA A 198 -9.04 -0.59 11.53
N GLU A 199 -9.87 0.12 10.75
CA GLU A 199 -10.25 1.50 11.07
C GLU A 199 -11.00 1.60 12.40
N SER A 200 -11.88 0.66 12.71
CA SER A 200 -12.57 0.64 14.01
C SER A 200 -11.58 0.47 15.16
N LEU A 201 -10.71 -0.55 15.08
CA LEU A 201 -9.73 -0.87 16.12
C LEU A 201 -8.70 0.26 16.28
N CYS A 202 -8.15 0.76 15.18
CA CYS A 202 -7.22 1.89 15.20
C CYS A 202 -7.87 3.15 15.76
N ARG A 203 -9.17 3.37 15.53
CA ARG A 203 -9.88 4.53 16.09
C ARG A 203 -9.97 4.46 17.61
N GLU A 204 -10.34 3.31 18.16
CA GLU A 204 -10.41 3.12 19.62
C GLU A 204 -9.03 3.30 20.26
N LEU A 205 -7.99 2.65 19.70
CA LEU A 205 -6.63 2.77 20.20
C LEU A 205 -6.10 4.21 20.09
N ALA A 206 -6.31 4.85 18.94
CA ALA A 206 -5.88 6.22 18.70
C ALA A 206 -6.63 7.20 19.61
N TRP A 207 -7.92 6.97 19.89
CA TRP A 207 -8.69 7.78 20.81
C TRP A 207 -8.12 7.70 22.23
N LEU A 208 -7.89 6.49 22.75
CA LEU A 208 -7.34 6.28 24.09
C LEU A 208 -5.97 6.96 24.27
N LEU A 209 -5.08 6.83 23.29
CA LEU A 209 -3.79 7.51 23.31
C LEU A 209 -3.92 9.02 23.19
N ALA A 210 -4.85 9.49 22.36
CA ALA A 210 -5.05 10.92 22.16
C ALA A 210 -5.64 11.63 23.39
N LEU A 211 -6.38 10.93 24.25
CA LEU A 211 -6.81 11.47 25.56
C LEU A 211 -5.60 11.83 26.45
N SER A 212 -4.46 11.16 26.26
CA SER A 212 -3.19 11.50 26.91
C SER A 212 -2.33 12.50 26.13
N GLY A 213 -2.87 13.06 25.03
CA GLY A 213 -2.16 13.98 24.14
C GLY A 213 -1.04 13.33 23.32
N ARG A 214 -1.10 12.00 23.13
CA ARG A 214 -0.07 11.22 22.44
C ARG A 214 -0.57 10.66 21.12
N CYS A 215 0.34 10.54 20.16
CA CYS A 215 0.12 9.78 18.93
C CYS A 215 1.31 8.84 18.71
N LEU A 216 1.02 7.56 18.47
CA LEU A 216 2.02 6.51 18.21
C LEU A 216 3.08 6.93 17.19
N VAL A 217 2.66 7.59 16.11
CA VAL A 217 3.55 7.98 15.02
C VAL A 217 4.42 9.18 15.41
N CYS A 218 3.88 10.16 16.13
CA CYS A 218 4.65 11.28 16.66
C CYS A 218 5.73 10.77 17.63
N GLU A 219 5.36 9.92 18.59
CA GLU A 219 6.30 9.35 19.56
C GLU A 219 7.42 8.54 18.89
N ALA A 220 7.06 7.69 17.91
CA ALA A 220 8.04 6.92 17.16
C ALA A 220 9.02 7.81 16.39
N ARG A 221 8.58 8.97 15.86
CA ARG A 221 9.44 9.92 15.15
C ARG A 221 10.30 10.78 16.07
N HIS A 222 9.83 11.05 17.28
CA HIS A 222 10.58 11.82 18.29
C HIS A 222 11.58 10.98 19.08
N THR A 223 11.50 9.65 19.01
CA THR A 223 12.47 8.77 19.66
C THR A 223 13.75 8.75 18.80
N PRO A 224 14.89 9.30 19.28
CA PRO A 224 16.14 9.24 18.52
C PRO A 224 16.56 7.78 18.32
N PRO A 225 17.21 7.43 17.20
CA PRO A 225 17.73 6.08 17.02
C PRO A 225 18.64 5.75 18.19
N ALA A 226 18.42 4.60 18.83
CA ALA A 226 19.27 4.13 19.91
C ALA A 226 20.71 4.14 19.40
N THR A 227 21.56 5.01 19.95
CA THR A 227 23.00 4.96 19.73
C THR A 227 23.47 3.63 20.28
N THR A 228 23.67 2.65 19.38
CA THR A 228 24.34 1.40 19.69
C THR A 228 25.72 1.72 20.26
N PRO A 229 26.08 1.18 21.43
CA PRO A 229 27.41 1.36 22.01
C PRO A 229 28.51 0.73 21.15
#